data_AF-A0A8C4R625-F1
#
_entry.id   AF-A0A8C4R625-F1
#
_cell.length_a   1.000
_cell.length_b   1.000
_cell.length_c   1.000
_cell.angle_alpha   90.00
_cell.angle_beta   90.00
_cell.angle_gamma   90.00
#
_symmetry.space_group_name_H-M   'P 1'
#
loop_
_entity.id
_entity.type
_entity.pdbx_description
1 polymer ?
#
loop_
_entity_poly.entity_id
_entity_poly.type
_entity_poly.pdbx_seq_one_letter_code
_entity_poly.pdbx_strand_id
1 'polypeptide(L)'
;MHHFELYWELIEVRYVGYLLAADGLKPDPSRIEAFRNMPIPWNKEDVQRFLGFVACLAKLIPQMSEINAPLRALLGADSIFDWQPAQDQAFHKILDLCCQQPVLRYNDVKAPVEIRADASQSGLGGVLMQEGKPVAYTSQSFMPLTGAQTQDPKVPSQPPRPLSQHQAYPCY
;
A
#
# COMPACT_ATOMS: atom_id res chain seq x y z
N MET A 1 -7.50 7.13 33.47
CA MET A 1 -8.22 8.32 32.97
C MET A 1 -7.57 8.73 31.66
N HIS A 2 -8.22 8.50 30.52
CA HIS A 2 -7.71 9.00 29.24
C HIS A 2 -8.04 10.49 29.16
N HIS A 3 -7.02 11.35 29.30
CA HIS A 3 -7.15 12.77 29.00
C HIS A 3 -7.42 12.91 27.49
N PHE A 4 -8.61 13.35 27.13
CA PHE A 4 -8.91 13.82 25.78
C PHE A 4 -8.43 15.26 25.70
N GLU A 5 -7.34 15.50 24.97
CA GLU A 5 -6.95 16.85 24.57
C GLU A 5 -7.79 17.25 23.36
N LEU A 6 -8.59 18.30 23.55
CA LEU A 6 -9.37 18.92 22.49
C LEU A 6 -8.56 20.08 21.91
N TYR A 7 -8.46 20.11 20.59
CA TYR A 7 -7.74 21.13 19.85
C TYR A 7 -8.74 21.92 19.00
N TRP A 8 -8.74 23.25 19.13
CA TRP A 8 -9.62 24.19 18.42
C TRP A 8 -8.79 25.31 17.79
N GLU A 9 -9.23 25.77 16.61
CA GLU A 9 -8.62 26.87 15.83
C GLU A 9 -7.12 26.72 15.51
N LEU A 10 -6.59 25.50 15.55
CA LEU A 10 -5.20 25.24 15.18
C LEU A 10 -5.03 25.13 13.66
N ILE A 11 -3.96 25.75 13.16
CA ILE A 11 -3.53 25.68 11.76
C ILE A 11 -2.90 24.31 11.46
N GLU A 12 -2.34 23.65 12.49
CA GLU A 12 -1.73 22.33 12.41
C GLU A 12 -2.13 21.47 13.61
N VAL A 13 -2.56 20.23 13.36
CA VAL A 13 -2.98 19.26 14.39
C VAL A 13 -2.27 17.94 14.19
N ARG A 14 -1.74 17.37 15.28
CA ARG A 14 -1.13 16.04 15.26
C ARG A 14 -2.21 14.98 15.50
N TYR A 15 -2.32 14.02 14.59
CA TYR A 15 -3.30 12.94 14.70
C TYR A 15 -2.76 11.64 14.09
N VAL A 16 -2.74 10.57 14.91
CA VAL A 16 -2.37 9.20 14.50
C VAL A 16 -1.03 9.14 13.74
N GLY A 17 -0.07 9.99 14.14
CA GLY A 17 1.26 10.03 13.52
C GLY A 17 1.41 10.89 12.28
N TYR A 18 0.37 11.62 11.93
CA TYR A 18 0.41 12.64 10.89
C TYR A 18 0.27 14.03 11.50
N LEU A 19 0.81 15.01 10.81
CA LEU A 19 0.55 16.42 11.01
C LEU A 19 -0.45 16.87 9.94
N LEU A 20 -1.68 17.15 10.36
CA LEU A 20 -2.73 17.72 9.53
C LEU A 20 -2.48 19.23 9.49
N ALA A 21 -1.99 19.71 8.36
CA ALA A 21 -1.81 21.14 8.11
C ALA A 21 -2.81 21.63 7.07
N ALA A 22 -2.96 22.94 6.90
CA ALA A 22 -3.86 23.53 5.90
C ALA A 22 -3.54 23.14 4.45
N ASP A 23 -2.26 22.86 4.16
CA ASP A 23 -1.76 22.50 2.83
C ASP A 23 -1.81 20.99 2.52
N GLY A 24 -2.02 20.15 3.54
CA GLY A 24 -2.13 18.71 3.34
C GLY A 24 -1.78 17.87 4.56
N LEU A 25 -1.65 16.57 4.33
CA LEU A 25 -1.21 15.59 5.32
C LEU A 25 0.32 15.45 5.24
N LYS A 26 0.99 15.75 6.35
CA LYS A 26 2.44 15.61 6.49
C LYS A 26 2.77 14.49 7.50
N PRO A 27 3.92 13.82 7.37
CA PRO A 27 4.42 12.97 8.44
C PRO A 27 4.77 13.82 9.67
N ASP A 28 4.45 13.35 10.87
CA ASP A 28 4.83 14.04 12.12
C ASP A 28 6.37 14.13 12.22
N PRO A 29 6.96 15.34 12.40
CA PRO A 29 8.40 15.51 12.53
C PRO A 29 9.05 14.62 13.59
N SER A 30 8.36 14.38 14.71
CA SER A 30 8.85 13.50 15.79
C SER A 30 8.96 12.04 15.33
N ARG A 31 8.09 11.60 14.42
CA ARG A 31 8.20 10.26 13.80
C ARG A 31 9.33 10.20 12.81
N ILE A 32 9.56 11.26 12.04
CA ILE A 32 10.70 11.35 11.11
C ILE A 32 12.02 11.28 11.89
N GLU A 33 12.13 11.99 13.01
CA GLU A 33 13.29 11.89 13.89
C GLU A 33 13.48 10.48 14.46
N ALA A 34 12.38 9.82 14.85
CA ALA A 34 12.43 8.42 15.29
C ALA A 34 12.90 7.48 14.17
N PHE A 35 12.49 7.70 12.92
CA PHE A 35 13.00 6.95 11.76
C PHE A 35 14.49 7.19 11.53
N ARG A 36 14.96 8.44 11.62
CA ARG A 36 16.38 8.78 11.42
C ARG A 36 17.30 8.12 12.45
N ASN A 37 16.83 8.00 13.69
CA ASN A 37 17.61 7.43 14.79
C ASN A 37 17.37 5.92 14.99
N MET A 38 16.64 5.27 14.08
CA MET A 38 16.26 3.88 14.25
C MET A 38 17.45 2.94 14.00
N PRO A 39 17.78 2.04 14.93
CA PRO A 39 18.85 1.07 14.72
C PRO A 39 18.45 0.00 13.70
N ILE A 40 19.45 -0.64 13.10
CA ILE A 40 19.24 -1.78 12.21
C ILE A 40 18.64 -2.96 13.01
N PRO A 41 17.54 -3.58 12.54
CA PRO A 41 16.95 -4.74 13.19
C PRO A 41 17.90 -5.93 13.27
N TRP A 42 17.99 -6.57 14.43
CA TRP A 42 18.88 -7.71 14.70
C TRP A 42 18.12 -9.01 14.93
N ASN A 43 16.79 -8.96 15.04
CA ASN A 43 15.92 -10.13 15.19
C ASN A 43 14.58 -9.92 14.44
N LYS A 44 13.80 -11.00 14.32
CA LYS A 44 12.47 -10.95 13.66
C LYS A 44 11.49 -10.00 14.35
N GLU A 45 11.54 -9.90 15.67
CA GLU A 45 10.63 -9.05 16.44
C GLU A 45 10.86 -7.57 16.14
N ASP A 46 12.12 -7.16 15.97
CA ASP A 46 12.49 -5.79 15.62
C ASP A 46 12.12 -5.47 14.18
N VAL A 47 12.23 -6.43 13.25
CA VAL A 47 11.70 -6.27 11.89
C VAL A 47 10.18 -6.09 11.92
N GLN A 48 9.46 -6.85 12.76
CA GLN A 48 8.02 -6.73 12.88
C GLN A 48 7.63 -5.37 13.49
N ARG A 49 8.34 -4.90 14.51
CA ARG A 49 8.18 -3.56 15.10
C ARG A 49 8.43 -2.48 14.06
N PHE A 50 9.50 -2.60 13.29
CA PHE A 50 9.83 -1.68 12.20
C PHE A 50 8.71 -1.61 11.17
N LEU A 51 8.28 -2.75 10.63
CA LEU A 51 7.22 -2.79 9.63
C LEU A 51 5.88 -2.27 10.18
N GLY A 52 5.57 -2.51 11.46
CA GLY A 52 4.41 -1.94 12.13
C GLY A 52 4.48 -0.41 12.22
N PHE A 53 5.66 0.13 12.52
CA PHE A 53 5.88 1.58 12.57
C PHE A 53 5.77 2.22 11.18
N VAL A 54 6.36 1.59 10.15
CA VAL A 54 6.31 2.03 8.75
C VAL A 54 4.89 1.93 8.18
N ALA A 55 4.07 0.95 8.60
CA ALA A 55 2.69 0.80 8.15
C ALA A 55 1.85 2.07 8.41
N CYS A 56 2.19 2.83 9.45
CA CYS A 56 1.57 4.14 9.70
C CYS A 56 1.89 5.15 8.59
N LEU A 57 3.07 5.13 7.97
CA LEU A 57 3.43 6.04 6.88
C LEU A 57 3.25 5.43 5.48
N ALA A 58 2.87 4.16 5.38
CA ALA A 58 2.77 3.44 4.10
C ALA A 58 1.88 4.13 3.06
N LYS A 59 0.85 4.88 3.49
CA LYS A 59 -0.04 5.65 2.58
C LYS A 59 0.68 6.77 1.83
N LEU A 60 1.81 7.23 2.36
CA LEU A 60 2.63 8.31 1.80
C LEU A 60 3.71 7.79 0.83
N ILE A 61 3.97 6.47 0.83
CA ILE A 61 5.12 5.87 0.17
C ILE A 61 4.63 5.07 -1.07
N PRO A 62 5.10 5.40 -2.28
CA PRO A 62 4.77 4.62 -3.47
C PRO A 62 5.42 3.24 -3.42
N GLN A 63 4.72 2.23 -3.96
CA GLN A 63 5.25 0.86 -4.14
C GLN A 63 5.79 0.21 -2.84
N MET A 64 5.23 0.58 -1.69
CA MET A 64 5.67 0.12 -0.37
C MET A 64 5.71 -1.41 -0.26
N SER A 65 4.80 -2.12 -0.94
CA SER A 65 4.70 -3.58 -0.90
C SER A 65 5.85 -4.30 -1.61
N GLU A 66 6.44 -3.65 -2.62
CA GLU A 66 7.63 -4.17 -3.30
C GLU A 66 8.89 -3.87 -2.49
N ILE A 67 8.97 -2.65 -1.93
CA ILE A 67 10.12 -2.22 -1.13
C ILE A 67 10.24 -3.04 0.16
N ASN A 68 9.14 -3.35 0.85
CA ASN A 68 9.18 -4.15 2.08
C ASN A 68 9.18 -5.67 1.86
N ALA A 69 9.06 -6.16 0.63
CA ALA A 69 9.07 -7.59 0.32
C ALA A 69 10.26 -8.35 0.94
N PRO A 70 11.53 -7.90 0.82
CA PRO A 70 12.67 -8.61 1.42
C PRO A 70 12.61 -8.64 2.96
N LEU A 71 12.04 -7.61 3.61
CA LEU A 71 11.86 -7.58 5.07
C LEU A 71 10.72 -8.50 5.51
N ARG A 72 9.63 -8.58 4.73
CA ARG A 72 8.53 -9.50 5.00
C ARG A 72 8.95 -10.96 4.87
N ALA A 73 9.88 -11.27 3.96
CA ALA A 73 10.43 -12.62 3.81
C ALA A 73 11.13 -13.13 5.08
N LEU A 74 11.73 -12.23 5.88
CA LEU A 74 12.35 -12.58 7.17
C LEU A 74 11.32 -12.97 8.25
N LEU A 75 10.08 -12.51 8.13
CA LEU A 75 9.00 -12.78 9.09
C LEU A 75 8.27 -14.11 8.82
N GLY A 76 8.65 -14.85 7.78
CA GLY A 76 8.10 -16.17 7.51
C GLY A 76 8.31 -17.14 8.69
N ALA A 77 7.31 -17.97 8.98
CA ALA A 77 7.37 -18.94 10.08
C ALA A 77 8.59 -19.87 9.97
N ASP A 78 8.87 -20.36 8.76
CA ASP A 78 9.98 -21.28 8.47
C ASP A 78 11.28 -20.55 8.03
N SER A 79 11.30 -19.22 8.05
CA SER A 79 12.45 -18.45 7.59
C SER A 79 13.55 -18.40 8.66
N ILE A 80 14.81 -18.62 8.27
CA ILE A 80 15.95 -18.33 9.15
C ILE A 80 16.19 -16.82 9.08
N PHE A 81 16.33 -16.17 10.24
CA PHE A 81 16.67 -14.75 10.26
C PHE A 81 18.09 -14.58 9.74
N ASP A 82 18.20 -14.04 8.53
CA ASP A 82 19.48 -13.79 7.86
C ASP A 82 19.43 -12.41 7.22
N TRP A 83 20.21 -11.48 7.76
CA TRP A 83 20.25 -10.10 7.28
C TRP A 83 21.23 -9.99 6.11
N GLN A 84 20.69 -9.95 4.90
CA GLN A 84 21.45 -9.87 3.66
C GLN A 84 21.40 -8.44 3.07
N PRO A 85 22.26 -8.12 2.08
CA PRO A 85 22.30 -6.78 1.48
C PRO A 85 20.96 -6.30 0.91
N ALA A 86 20.08 -7.21 0.50
CA ALA A 86 18.75 -6.87 -0.01
C ALA A 86 17.84 -6.28 1.08
N GLN A 87 17.91 -6.79 2.31
CA GLN A 87 17.16 -6.28 3.45
C GLN A 87 17.71 -4.93 3.91
N ASP A 88 19.03 -4.79 3.90
CA ASP A 88 19.71 -3.54 4.23
C ASP A 88 19.31 -2.41 3.27
N GLN A 89 19.35 -2.68 1.96
CA GLN A 89 18.89 -1.74 0.93
C GLN A 89 17.41 -1.38 1.10
N ALA A 90 16.55 -2.35 1.39
CA ALA A 90 15.14 -2.11 1.63
C ALA A 90 14.91 -1.24 2.87
N PHE A 91 15.62 -1.52 3.97
CA PHE A 91 15.54 -0.75 5.20
C PHE A 91 15.93 0.71 4.97
N HIS A 92 17.09 0.96 4.36
CA HIS A 92 17.55 2.31 4.06
C HIS A 92 16.63 3.04 3.07
N LYS A 93 16.15 2.37 2.03
CA LYS A 93 15.21 2.95 1.08
C LYS A 93 13.90 3.39 1.75
N ILE A 94 13.39 2.61 2.70
CA ILE A 94 12.20 3.00 3.48
C ILE A 94 12.48 4.23 4.34
N LEU A 95 13.63 4.26 5.03
CA LEU A 95 14.02 5.42 5.84
C LEU A 95 14.13 6.69 4.98
N ASP A 96 14.76 6.60 3.81
CA ASP A 96 14.90 7.71 2.89
C ASP A 96 13.53 8.22 2.42
N LEU A 97 12.63 7.33 2.00
CA LEU A 97 11.28 7.70 1.56
C LEU A 97 10.45 8.32 2.69
N CYS A 98 10.57 7.82 3.92
CA CYS A 98 9.96 8.42 5.10
C CYS A 98 10.54 9.82 5.40
N CYS A 99 11.84 10.02 5.19
CA CYS A 99 12.54 11.27 5.46
C CYS A 99 12.34 12.32 4.37
N GLN A 100 12.03 11.93 3.13
CA GLN A 100 11.81 12.82 1.99
C GLN A 100 10.49 13.62 2.05
N GLN A 101 9.68 13.45 3.11
CA GLN A 101 8.47 14.24 3.39
C GLN A 101 7.52 14.42 2.19
N PRO A 102 6.96 13.35 1.62
CA PRO A 102 5.86 13.50 0.67
C PRO A 102 4.65 14.15 1.35
N VAL A 103 4.25 15.33 0.87
CA VAL A 103 3.00 16.00 1.28
C VAL A 103 1.87 15.44 0.44
N LEU A 104 0.93 14.72 1.07
CA LEU A 104 -0.30 14.31 0.39
C LEU A 104 -1.32 15.43 0.46
N ARG A 105 -1.94 15.72 -0.69
CA ARG A 105 -3.06 16.67 -0.75
C ARG A 105 -4.31 16.03 -0.15
N TYR A 106 -5.15 16.82 0.50
CA TYR A 106 -6.50 16.37 0.83
C TYR A 106 -7.31 16.09 -0.44
N ASN A 107 -8.16 15.05 -0.36
CA ASN A 107 -9.09 14.72 -1.42
C ASN A 107 -10.17 15.80 -1.52
N ASP A 108 -10.24 16.48 -2.67
CA ASP A 108 -11.37 17.37 -2.99
C ASP A 108 -12.46 16.57 -3.68
N VAL A 109 -13.63 16.43 -3.04
CA VAL A 109 -14.77 15.67 -3.56
C VAL A 109 -15.32 16.28 -4.86
N LYS A 110 -15.06 17.56 -5.13
CA LYS A 110 -15.55 18.26 -6.31
C LYS A 110 -14.57 18.20 -7.49
N ALA A 111 -13.32 17.86 -7.25
CA ALA A 111 -12.29 17.81 -8.29
C ALA A 111 -12.30 16.44 -9.01
N PRO A 112 -12.00 16.41 -10.32
CA PRO A 112 -11.88 15.15 -11.04
C PRO A 112 -10.71 14.33 -10.49
N VAL A 113 -10.96 13.03 -10.36
CA VAL A 113 -10.01 12.07 -9.81
C VAL A 113 -9.39 11.27 -10.95
N GLU A 114 -8.06 11.17 -10.96
CA GLU A 114 -7.30 10.32 -11.87
C GLU A 114 -6.67 9.18 -11.06
N ILE A 115 -6.92 7.92 -11.44
CA ILE A 115 -6.26 6.77 -10.84
C ILE A 115 -5.21 6.27 -11.82
N ARG A 116 -3.95 6.20 -11.38
CA ARG A 116 -2.88 5.50 -12.10
C ARG A 116 -2.58 4.22 -11.36
N ALA A 117 -2.67 3.10 -12.06
CA ALA A 117 -2.35 1.79 -11.51
C ALA A 117 -1.27 1.13 -12.36
N ASP A 118 -0.37 0.42 -11.69
CA ASP A 118 0.67 -0.38 -12.31
C ASP A 118 0.70 -1.76 -11.65
N ALA A 119 0.93 -2.81 -12.43
CA ALA A 119 0.89 -4.18 -11.96
C ALA A 119 2.13 -4.94 -12.43
N SER A 120 2.77 -5.63 -11.50
CA SER A 120 3.89 -6.55 -11.72
C SER A 120 3.46 -7.99 -11.43
N GLN A 121 4.29 -8.97 -11.81
CA GLN A 121 4.02 -10.37 -11.46
C GLN A 121 3.97 -10.59 -9.93
N SER A 122 4.61 -9.72 -9.17
CA SER A 122 4.74 -9.79 -7.72
C SER A 122 3.75 -8.91 -6.95
N GLY A 123 3.09 -7.94 -7.59
CA GLY A 123 2.18 -7.04 -6.88
C GLY A 123 1.46 -6.02 -7.75
N LEU A 124 0.62 -5.22 -7.09
CA LEU A 124 -0.16 -4.12 -7.65
C LEU A 124 0.17 -2.83 -6.91
N GLY A 125 0.49 -1.79 -7.65
CA GLY A 125 0.63 -0.42 -7.16
C GLY A 125 -0.46 0.48 -7.73
N GLY A 126 -0.86 1.49 -6.97
CA GLY A 126 -1.79 2.51 -7.43
C GLY A 126 -1.56 3.85 -6.76
N VAL A 127 -1.86 4.92 -7.48
CA VAL A 127 -1.88 6.29 -6.96
C VAL A 127 -3.18 6.97 -7.36
N LEU A 128 -3.81 7.58 -6.37
CA LEU A 128 -4.92 8.49 -6.53
C LEU A 128 -4.35 9.89 -6.76
N MET A 129 -4.66 10.50 -7.90
CA MET A 129 -4.16 11.81 -8.31
C MET A 129 -5.32 12.79 -8.48
N GLN A 130 -5.10 14.03 -8.08
CA GLN A 130 -6.00 15.16 -8.35
C GLN A 130 -5.18 16.37 -8.79
N GLU A 131 -5.53 16.95 -9.94
CA GLU A 131 -4.86 18.12 -10.52
C GLU A 131 -3.32 17.95 -10.61
N GLY A 132 -2.87 16.74 -10.97
CA GLY A 132 -1.44 16.42 -11.08
C GLY A 132 -0.70 16.20 -9.76
N LYS A 133 -1.39 16.19 -8.62
CA LYS A 133 -0.80 15.92 -7.29
C LYS A 133 -1.32 14.60 -6.69
N PRO A 134 -0.47 13.84 -5.97
CA PRO A 134 -0.89 12.61 -5.29
C PRO A 134 -1.73 12.91 -4.04
N VAL A 135 -2.85 12.22 -3.93
CA VAL A 135 -3.80 12.25 -2.81
C VAL A 135 -3.64 11.02 -1.92
N ALA A 136 -3.40 9.85 -2.52
CA ALA A 136 -3.16 8.61 -1.78
C ALA A 136 -2.39 7.59 -2.61
N TYR A 137 -1.54 6.79 -1.95
CA TYR A 137 -0.91 5.62 -2.55
C TYR A 137 -1.53 4.32 -2.02
N THR A 138 -1.57 3.31 -2.87
CA THR A 138 -1.94 1.93 -2.52
C THR A 138 -0.92 0.96 -3.10
N SER A 139 -0.60 -0.09 -2.35
CA SER A 139 0.40 -1.07 -2.74
C SER A 139 0.03 -2.41 -2.11
N GLN A 140 -0.12 -3.45 -2.93
CA GLN A 140 -0.47 -4.80 -2.49
C GLN A 140 0.45 -5.82 -3.15
N SER A 141 1.04 -6.72 -2.36
CA SER A 141 1.79 -7.87 -2.91
C SER A 141 0.82 -9.00 -3.21
N PHE A 142 1.05 -9.71 -4.32
CA PHE A 142 0.39 -10.99 -4.55
C PHE A 142 1.06 -12.06 -3.69
N MET A 143 0.27 -12.88 -2.99
CA MET A 143 0.81 -14.09 -2.40
C MET A 143 1.12 -15.09 -3.52
N PRO A 144 2.26 -15.79 -3.50
CA PRO A 144 2.51 -16.86 -4.45
C PRO A 144 1.39 -17.89 -4.30
N LEU A 145 0.71 -18.21 -5.40
CA LEU A 145 -0.26 -19.29 -5.45
C LEU A 145 0.52 -20.59 -5.21
N THR A 146 0.46 -21.14 -4.00
CA THR A 146 0.97 -22.48 -3.71
C THR A 146 0.13 -23.48 -4.52
N GLY A 147 0.60 -23.87 -5.70
CA GLY A 147 0.16 -25.08 -6.40
C GLY A 147 -1.20 -25.06 -7.10
N ALA A 148 -1.69 -23.93 -7.60
CA ALA A 148 -2.70 -24.00 -8.66
C ALA A 148 -1.98 -24.24 -9.99
N GLN A 149 -1.80 -25.51 -10.34
CA GLN A 149 -1.57 -25.91 -11.72
C GLN A 149 -2.55 -25.11 -12.59
N THR A 150 -2.04 -24.36 -13.56
CA THR A 150 -2.84 -23.85 -14.68
C THR A 150 -3.24 -25.06 -15.51
N GLN A 151 -4.15 -25.88 -14.99
CA GLN A 151 -5.07 -26.57 -15.87
C GLN A 151 -6.01 -25.49 -16.35
N ASP A 152 -5.79 -25.03 -17.58
CA ASP A 152 -6.83 -24.34 -18.33
C ASP A 152 -8.15 -25.08 -18.03
N PRO A 153 -9.20 -24.41 -17.54
CA PRO A 153 -10.49 -25.05 -17.43
C PRO A 153 -10.84 -25.45 -18.87
N LYS A 154 -10.68 -26.74 -19.17
CA LYS A 154 -11.04 -27.32 -20.45
C LYS A 154 -12.53 -27.09 -20.57
N VAL A 155 -12.91 -25.98 -21.20
CA VAL A 155 -14.29 -25.63 -21.49
C VAL A 155 -14.87 -26.87 -22.17
N PRO A 156 -15.87 -27.55 -21.58
CA PRO A 156 -16.49 -28.66 -22.26
C PRO A 156 -17.00 -28.11 -23.59
N SER A 157 -16.46 -28.61 -24.69
CA SER A 157 -16.89 -28.26 -26.03
C SER A 157 -18.33 -28.74 -26.18
N GLN A 158 -19.29 -27.91 -25.76
CA GLN A 158 -20.68 -28.14 -26.08
C GLN A 158 -20.82 -27.97 -27.59
N PRO A 159 -21.33 -28.98 -28.33
CA PRO A 159 -21.61 -28.79 -29.74
C PRO A 159 -22.65 -27.67 -29.89
N PRO A 160 -22.57 -26.88 -30.98
CA PRO A 160 -23.48 -25.76 -31.19
C PRO A 160 -24.92 -26.25 -31.18
N ARG A 161 -25.73 -25.62 -30.33
CA ARG A 161 -27.17 -25.88 -30.25
C ARG A 161 -27.78 -25.49 -31.60
N PRO A 162 -28.54 -26.38 -32.28
CA PRO A 162 -29.13 -26.02 -33.57
C PRO A 162 -30.11 -24.86 -33.37
N LEU A 163 -30.02 -23.87 -34.27
CA LEU A 163 -30.96 -22.76 -34.36
C LEU A 163 -32.35 -23.34 -34.67
N SER A 164 -33.22 -23.41 -33.66
CA SER A 164 -34.63 -23.69 -33.88
C SER A 164 -35.23 -22.49 -34.61
N GLN A 165 -35.52 -22.70 -35.88
CA GLN A 165 -36.25 -21.76 -36.72
C GLN A 165 -37.60 -21.44 -36.09
N HIS A 166 -37.94 -20.14 -36.10
CA HIS A 166 -39.27 -19.55 -35.95
C HIS A 166 -40.11 -19.92 -34.72
N GLN A 167 -40.25 -18.94 -33.82
CA GLN A 167 -41.59 -18.64 -33.30
C GLN A 167 -41.74 -17.13 -33.14
N ALA A 168 -42.49 -16.52 -34.07
CA ALA A 168 -42.97 -15.16 -33.94
C ALA A 168 -43.99 -15.11 -32.78
N TYR A 169 -43.77 -14.23 -31.82
CA TYR A 169 -44.80 -13.88 -30.83
C TYR A 169 -45.50 -12.60 -31.31
N PRO A 170 -46.84 -12.57 -31.40
CA PRO A 170 -47.56 -11.37 -31.78
C PRO A 170 -47.56 -10.39 -30.60
N CYS A 171 -47.34 -9.12 -30.90
CA CYS A 171 -47.55 -8.04 -29.96
C CYS A 171 -49.05 -7.91 -29.64
N TYR A 172 -49.38 -7.87 -28.35
CA TYR A 172 -50.52 -7.16 -27.79
C TYR A 172 -50.10 -6.51 -26.47
#